data_AF-A0A1Y4EL35-F1
#
_entry.id   AF-A0A1Y4EL35-F1
#
_cell.length_a   1.000
_cell.length_b   1.000
_cell.length_c   1.000
_cell.angle_alpha   90.00
_cell.angle_beta   90.00
_cell.angle_gamma   90.00
#
_symmetry.space_group_name_H-M   'P 1'
#
loop_
_entity.id
_entity.type
_entity.pdbx_description
1 polymer ?
#
loop_
_entity_poly.entity_id
_entity_poly.type
_entity_poly.pdbx_seq_one_letter_code
_entity_poly.pdbx_strand_id
1 'polypeptide(L)' 'MKQSIEKIPTWAFGYIFNGDMTGLTDEEVRMIDETLKSIGAELVCTPPDEEAQPYFTRYPLFGLPTEVEDCVVIIKGS' A
#
# COMPACT_ATOMS: atom_id res chain seq x y z
N MET A 1 16.03 -8.78 -6.58
CA MET A 1 14.87 -8.03 -6.04
C MET A 1 14.00 -7.62 -7.21
N LYS A 2 12.71 -7.91 -7.15
CA LYS A 2 11.75 -7.48 -8.17
C LYS A 2 11.06 -6.21 -7.67
N GLN A 3 10.73 -5.29 -8.58
CA GLN A 3 9.92 -4.12 -8.26
C GLN A 3 8.58 -4.24 -8.98
N SER A 4 7.50 -3.82 -8.32
CA SER A 4 6.19 -3.58 -8.94
C SER A 4 5.67 -2.20 -8.55
N ILE A 5 4.70 -1.71 -9.31
CA ILE A 5 3.95 -0.50 -8.97
C ILE A 5 2.57 -0.96 -8.54
N GLU A 6 2.21 -0.67 -7.30
CA GLU A 6 0.94 -1.07 -6.70
C GLU A 6 0.11 0.15 -6.32
N LYS A 7 -1.21 0.03 -6.47
CA LYS A 7 -2.19 1.06 -6.11
C LYS A 7 -2.50 0.97 -4.63
N ILE A 8 -1.73 1.65 -3.79
CA ILE A 8 -1.88 1.55 -2.33
C ILE A 8 -2.90 2.58 -1.85
N PRO A 9 -3.95 2.16 -1.12
CA PRO A 9 -4.89 3.10 -0.52
C PRO A 9 -4.23 4.11 0.42
N THR A 10 -4.57 5.39 0.25
CA THR A 10 -3.97 6.49 1.04
C THR A 10 -4.35 6.42 2.52
N TRP A 11 -5.53 5.86 2.85
CA TRP A 11 -5.95 5.62 4.24
C TRP A 11 -5.05 4.63 5.00
N ALA A 12 -4.28 3.79 4.30
CA ALA A 12 -3.39 2.81 4.91
C ALA A 12 -1.96 3.34 5.15
N PHE A 13 -1.65 4.56 4.71
CA PHE A 13 -0.28 5.10 4.72
C PHE A 13 0.28 5.27 6.13
N GLY A 14 -0.54 5.72 7.08
CA GLY A 14 -0.14 5.86 8.48
C GLY A 14 0.39 4.53 9.05
N TYR A 15 -0.30 3.43 8.74
CA TYR A 15 0.10 2.11 9.17
C TYR A 15 1.33 1.58 8.41
N ILE A 16 1.31 1.66 7.08
CA ILE A 16 2.39 1.09 6.23
C ILE A 16 3.74 1.78 6.49
N PHE A 17 3.75 3.11 6.63
CA PHE A 17 5.00 3.88 6.74
C PHE A 17 5.42 4.16 8.19
N ASN A 18 4.46 4.29 9.11
CA ASN A 18 4.73 4.72 10.48
C ASN A 18 4.28 3.70 11.55
N GLY A 19 3.62 2.60 11.17
CA GLY A 19 3.01 1.67 12.12
C GLY A 19 1.83 2.25 12.89
N ASP A 20 1.27 3.38 12.45
CA ASP A 20 0.14 4.03 13.11
C ASP A 20 -1.18 3.34 12.75
N MET A 21 -1.79 2.69 13.73
CA MET A 21 -3.06 1.98 13.59
C MET A 21 -4.29 2.89 13.82
N THR A 22 -4.08 4.19 14.09
CA THR A 22 -5.18 5.12 14.39
C THR A 22 -6.18 5.18 13.24
N GLY A 23 -7.45 4.92 13.54
CA GLY A 23 -8.53 4.95 12.54
C GLY A 23 -8.67 3.65 11.72
N LEU A 24 -7.84 2.64 11.97
CA LEU A 24 -7.97 1.31 11.38
C LEU A 24 -8.64 0.33 12.34
N THR A 25 -9.40 -0.58 11.77
CA THR A 25 -9.92 -1.77 12.44
C THR A 25 -8.89 -2.91 12.41
N ASP A 26 -9.02 -3.87 13.32
CA ASP A 26 -8.17 -5.08 13.33
C ASP A 26 -8.27 -5.87 12.02
N GLU A 27 -9.43 -5.85 11.36
CA GLU A 27 -9.65 -6.51 10.07
C GLU A 27 -8.90 -5.81 8.93
N GLU A 28 -8.88 -4.47 8.92
CA GLU A 28 -8.12 -3.69 7.95
C GLU A 28 -6.62 -3.90 8.12
N VAL A 29 -6.12 -3.88 9.36
CA VAL A 29 -4.71 -4.14 9.67
C VAL A 29 -4.32 -5.53 9.17
N ARG A 30 -5.13 -6.54 9.49
CA ARG A 30 -4.90 -7.93 9.04
C ARG A 30 -4.91 -8.05 7.52
N MET A 31 -5.86 -7.39 6.84
CA MET A 31 -5.95 -7.38 5.39
C MET A 31 -4.69 -6.77 4.74
N ILE A 32 -4.17 -5.67 5.29
CA ILE A 32 -2.94 -5.03 4.81
C ILE A 32 -1.77 -6.00 4.94
N ASP A 33 -1.57 -6.57 6.14
CA ASP A 33 -0.46 -7.48 6.43
C ASP A 33 -0.50 -8.74 5.54
N GLU A 34 -1.66 -9.39 5.44
CA GLU A 34 -1.83 -10.59 4.62
C GLU A 34 -1.60 -10.29 3.13
N THR A 35 -2.08 -9.16 2.63
CA THR A 35 -1.90 -8.75 1.23
C THR A 35 -0.43 -8.51 0.91
N LEU A 36 0.26 -7.68 1.70
CA LEU A 36 1.69 -7.37 1.50
C LEU A 36 2.55 -8.62 1.61
N LYS A 37 2.25 -9.51 2.57
CA LYS A 37 2.92 -10.80 2.69
C LYS A 37 2.68 -11.70 1.49
N SER A 38 1.45 -11.74 0.96
CA SER A 38 1.08 -12.62 -0.17
C SER A 38 1.82 -12.26 -1.46
N ILE A 39 2.07 -10.97 -1.69
CA ILE A 39 2.84 -10.49 -2.85
C ILE A 39 4.35 -10.52 -2.60
N GLY A 40 4.79 -10.90 -1.39
CA GLY A 40 6.19 -10.96 -1.00
C GLY A 40 6.83 -9.57 -0.83
N ALA A 41 6.03 -8.56 -0.45
CA ALA A 41 6.53 -7.21 -0.23
C ALA A 41 7.53 -7.17 0.94
N GLU A 42 8.69 -6.59 0.68
CA GLU A 42 9.73 -6.30 1.67
C GLU A 42 9.77 -4.81 2.03
N LEU A 43 9.46 -3.94 1.08
CA LEU A 43 9.44 -2.49 1.26
C LEU A 43 8.40 -1.85 0.35
N VAL A 44 7.72 -0.83 0.86
CA VAL A 44 6.82 0.05 0.10
C VAL A 44 7.42 1.44 0.10
N CYS A 45 7.53 2.05 -1.07
CA CYS A 45 8.08 3.41 -1.25
C CYS A 45 7.05 4.28 -1.97
N THR A 46 6.80 5.47 -1.45
CA THR A 46 6.04 6.49 -2.18
C THR A 46 6.86 7.02 -3.37
N PRO A 47 6.20 7.47 -4.45
CA PRO A 47 6.84 8.21 -5.52
C PRO A 47 7.45 9.54 -5.01
N PRO A 48 8.43 10.13 -5.73
CA PRO A 48 8.95 11.46 -5.41
C PRO A 48 7.84 12.53 -5.44
N ASP A 49 7.93 13.46 -4.49
CA ASP A 49 6.88 14.38 -4.02
C ASP A 49 6.34 15.40 -5.05
N GLU A 50 6.98 15.57 -6.22
CA GLU A 50 6.66 16.69 -7.13
C GLU A 50 5.52 16.41 -8.14
N GLU A 51 5.18 15.15 -8.44
CA GLU A 51 4.12 14.81 -9.40
C GLU A 51 3.05 13.82 -8.89
N ALA A 52 3.24 13.25 -7.71
CA ALA A 52 2.32 12.25 -7.19
C ALA A 52 1.10 12.92 -6.57
N GLN A 53 -0.04 12.80 -7.25
CA GLN A 53 -1.34 13.16 -6.67
C GLN A 53 -2.17 11.90 -6.47
N PRO A 54 -2.77 11.72 -5.27
CA PRO A 54 -3.73 10.66 -5.05
C PRO A 54 -4.85 10.70 -6.09
N TYR A 55 -5.32 9.52 -6.50
CA TYR A 55 -6.41 9.40 -7.45
C TYR A 55 -7.36 8.27 -7.06
N PHE A 56 -8.63 8.40 -7.46
CA PHE A 56 -9.63 7.37 -7.19
C PHE A 56 -9.49 6.19 -8.15
N THR A 57 -9.52 4.96 -7.61
CA THR A 57 -9.57 3.73 -8.39
C THR A 57 -10.67 2.80 -7.90
N ARG A 58 -11.23 2.00 -8.83
CA ARG A 58 -12.12 0.88 -8.49
C ARG A 58 -11.37 -0.40 -8.12
N TYR A 59 -10.06 -0.41 -8.32
CA TYR A 59 -9.20 -1.58 -8.17
C TYR A 59 -7.93 -1.21 -7.39
N PRO A 60 -8.05 -0.89 -6.09
CA PRO A 60 -6.87 -0.77 -5.22
C PRO A 60 -6.21 -2.13 -5.02
N LEU A 61 -4.98 -2.16 -4.50
CA LEU A 61 -4.29 -3.41 -4.15
C LEU A 61 -5.09 -4.23 -3.12
N PHE A 62 -5.74 -3.56 -2.18
CA PHE A 62 -6.59 -4.16 -1.16
C PHE A 62 -7.73 -3.21 -0.78
N GLY A 63 -8.75 -3.76 -0.11
CA GLY A 63 -9.92 -2.99 0.34
C GLY A 63 -10.90 -2.65 -0.79
N LEU A 64 -11.76 -1.67 -0.51
CA LEU A 64 -12.82 -1.20 -1.41
C LEU A 64 -12.33 -0.06 -2.31
N PRO A 65 -13.04 0.24 -3.43
CA PRO A 65 -12.77 1.40 -4.27
C PRO A 65 -12.53 2.69 -3.46
N THR A 66 -11.38 3.30 -3.67
CA THR A 66 -10.89 4.38 -2.82
C THR A 66 -9.81 5.19 -3.52
N GLU A 67 -9.32 6.23 -2.84
CA GLU A 67 -8.17 7.01 -3.24
C GLU A 67 -6.87 6.25 -2.98
N VAL A 68 -5.97 6.24 -3.97
CA VAL A 68 -4.70 5.52 -3.95
C VAL A 68 -3.57 6.41 -4.45
N GLU A 69 -2.34 6.05 -4.11
CA GLU A 69 -1.16 6.42 -4.91
C GLU A 69 -0.47 5.18 -5.47
N ASP A 70 0.22 5.38 -6.58
CA ASP A 70 1.06 4.35 -7.20
C ASP A 70 2.39 4.28 -6.44
N CYS A 71 2.52 3.31 -5.52
CA CYS A 71 3.74 3.09 -4.75
C CYS A 71 4.63 2.03 -5.40
N VAL A 72 5.94 2.19 -5.28
CA VAL A 72 6.92 1.17 -5.66
C VAL A 72 7.01 0.14 -4.54
N VAL A 73 6.72 -1.13 -4.86
CA VAL A 73 6.85 -2.25 -3.92
C VAL A 73 8.06 -3.09 -4.29
N ILE A 74 9.00 -3.23 -3.36
CA ILE A 74 10.15 -4.12 -3.47
C ILE A 74 9.70 -5.51 -3.02
N ILE A 75 9.79 -6.48 -3.91
CA ILE A 75 9.39 -7.86 -3.68
C ILE A 75 10.63 -8.74 -3.53
N LYS A 76 10.59 -9.62 -2.52
CA LYS A 76 11.63 -10.61 -2.26
C LYS A 76 11.94 -11.41 -3.53
N GLY A 77 13.22 -11.45 -3.90
CA GLY A 77 13.67 -12.37 -4.93
C GLY A 77 13.53 -13.80 -4.39
N SER A 78 12.73 -14.62 -5.06
CA SER A 78 12.65 -16.07 -4.84
C SER A 78 14.01 -16.74 -4.95
#